data_AF-A0A358RMM8-F1
#
_entry.id   AF-A0A358RMM8-F1
#
_cell.length_a   1.000
_cell.length_b   1.000
_cell.length_c   1.000
_cell.angle_alpha   90.00
_cell.angle_beta   90.00
_cell.angle_gamma   90.00
#
_symmetry.space_group_name_H-M   'P 1'
#
loop_
_entity.id
_entity.type
_entity.pdbx_description
1 polymer ?
#
loop_
_entity_poly.entity_id
_entity_poly.type
_entity_poly.pdbx_seq_one_letter_code
_entity_poly.pdbx_strand_id
1 'polypeptide(L)'
;MFLTFLRESLRFSTVFLYGSTGETITQKSGHLNLGTPGVMCIGAIGGSFGELWYIRSLSDLSQMNGFLAVFIPILTALLFGGLAGVLFSFFTVTLRCNQNVVGLTITTFGVGLNKFVLGNMDNTGFGEAWKYFIKSFPCANDNWFTQLFFSYGTLVYLALIIAVIVTIVFKKTRVGLTLR
;
A
#
# COMPACT_ATOMS: atom_id res chain seq x y z
N MET A 1 22.34 -14.71 7.21
CA MET A 1 22.61 -13.38 6.59
C MET A 1 22.04 -13.29 5.16
N PHE A 2 22.35 -14.22 4.25
CA PHE A 2 21.82 -14.19 2.88
C PHE A 2 20.29 -14.39 2.80
N LEU A 3 19.75 -15.39 3.51
CA LEU A 3 18.30 -15.67 3.53
C LEU A 3 17.47 -14.53 4.15
N THR A 4 18.01 -13.83 5.15
CA THR A 4 17.35 -12.66 5.75
C THR A 4 17.37 -11.47 4.81
N PHE A 5 18.49 -11.23 4.11
CA PHE A 5 18.57 -10.21 3.07
C PHE A 5 17.54 -10.43 1.96
N LEU A 6 17.41 -11.66 1.45
CA LEU A 6 16.48 -12.00 0.37
C LEU A 6 15.01 -11.80 0.81
N ARG A 7 14.67 -12.19 2.04
CA ARG A 7 13.33 -12.02 2.61
C ARG A 7 12.93 -10.55 2.74
N GLU A 8 13.81 -9.72 3.30
CA GLU A 8 13.56 -8.28 3.45
C GLU A 8 13.49 -7.58 2.09
N SER A 9 14.35 -7.97 1.14
CA SER A 9 14.33 -7.44 -0.23
C SER A 9 12.99 -7.71 -0.93
N LEU A 10 12.42 -8.89 -0.76
CA LEU A 10 11.09 -9.22 -1.31
C LEU A 10 9.97 -8.44 -0.62
N ARG A 11 10.07 -8.21 0.70
CA ARG A 11 9.12 -7.36 1.43
C ARG A 11 9.14 -5.92 0.92
N PHE A 12 10.33 -5.34 0.72
CA PHE A 12 10.46 -4.00 0.14
C PHE A 12 9.97 -3.93 -1.31
N SER A 13 10.29 -4.94 -2.12
CA SER A 13 9.83 -5.03 -3.52
C SER A 13 8.31 -5.03 -3.64
N THR A 14 7.60 -5.57 -2.64
CA THR A 14 6.12 -5.59 -2.61
C THR A 14 5.53 -4.18 -2.62
N VAL A 15 6.14 -3.24 -1.90
CA VAL A 15 5.67 -1.84 -1.86
C VAL A 15 5.78 -1.21 -3.25
N PHE A 16 6.90 -1.46 -3.95
CA PHE A 16 7.07 -1.03 -5.34
C PHE A 16 6.15 -1.75 -6.31
N LEU A 17 5.80 -3.03 -6.06
CA LEU A 17 4.86 -3.76 -6.90
C LEU A 17 3.47 -3.13 -6.88
N TYR A 18 2.96 -2.72 -5.70
CA TYR A 18 1.70 -1.97 -5.62
C TYR A 18 1.74 -0.66 -6.39
N GLY A 19 2.78 0.17 -6.15
CA GLY A 19 2.93 1.46 -6.82
C GLY A 19 3.04 1.33 -8.34
N SER A 20 3.94 0.47 -8.82
CA SER A 20 4.17 0.24 -10.26
C SER A 20 2.95 -0.37 -10.96
N THR A 21 2.20 -1.25 -10.31
CA THR A 21 0.96 -1.81 -10.89
C THR A 21 -0.10 -0.72 -11.07
N GLY A 22 -0.29 0.14 -10.07
CA GLY A 22 -1.21 1.28 -10.16
C GLY A 22 -0.78 2.29 -11.22
N GLU A 23 0.51 2.58 -11.30
CA GLU A 23 1.05 3.52 -12.27
C GLU A 23 0.99 2.97 -13.70
N THR A 24 1.19 1.66 -13.89
CA THR A 24 0.98 0.99 -15.19
C THR A 24 -0.45 1.19 -15.69
N ILE A 25 -1.44 1.11 -14.80
CA ILE A 25 -2.84 1.35 -15.16
C ILE A 25 -3.07 2.80 -15.57
N THR A 26 -2.46 3.74 -14.85
CA THR A 26 -2.62 5.18 -15.10
C THR A 26 -1.91 5.63 -16.38
N GLN A 27 -0.72 5.11 -16.65
CA GLN A 27 0.02 5.39 -17.88
C GLN A 27 -0.70 4.86 -19.12
N LYS A 28 -1.33 3.68 -19.00
CA LYS A 28 -2.15 3.12 -20.08
C LYS A 28 -3.38 3.98 -20.37
N SER A 29 -4.00 4.60 -19.35
CA SER A 29 -5.09 5.57 -19.57
C SER A 29 -4.63 6.96 -20.06
N GLY A 30 -3.37 7.13 -20.46
CA GLY A 30 -2.84 8.37 -21.03
C GLY A 30 -2.42 9.43 -20.01
N HIS A 31 -2.29 9.07 -18.74
CA HIS A 31 -1.87 9.99 -17.68
C HIS A 31 -0.51 9.57 -17.12
N LEU A 32 0.46 10.47 -17.13
CA LEU A 32 1.76 10.22 -16.52
C LEU A 32 1.80 10.85 -15.12
N ASN A 33 1.52 10.04 -14.10
CA ASN A 33 1.37 10.52 -12.73
C ASN A 33 2.67 10.38 -11.93
N LEU A 34 3.49 11.44 -11.93
CA LEU A 34 4.69 11.54 -11.06
C LEU A 34 4.34 11.78 -9.57
N GLY A 35 3.05 11.80 -9.24
CA GLY A 35 2.50 11.93 -7.89
C GLY A 35 2.37 10.61 -7.12
N THR A 36 2.63 9.45 -7.74
CA THR A 36 2.47 8.13 -7.08
C THR A 36 3.19 8.04 -5.73
N PRO A 37 4.47 8.47 -5.58
CA PRO A 37 5.15 8.42 -4.29
C PRO A 37 4.47 9.27 -3.19
N GLY A 38 3.92 10.44 -3.56
CA GLY A 38 3.14 11.27 -2.65
C GLY A 38 1.84 10.61 -2.22
N VAL A 39 1.11 10.01 -3.16
CA VAL A 39 -0.12 9.28 -2.88
C VAL A 39 0.16 8.08 -1.97
N MET A 40 1.27 7.36 -2.17
CA MET A 40 1.69 6.29 -1.27
C MET A 40 1.99 6.80 0.14
N CYS A 41 2.65 7.96 0.27
CA CYS A 41 2.89 8.60 1.57
C CYS A 41 1.59 9.01 2.27
N ILE A 42 0.63 9.59 1.54
CA ILE A 42 -0.68 9.97 2.09
C ILE A 42 -1.49 8.73 2.49
N GLY A 43 -1.43 7.66 1.69
CA GLY A 43 -2.02 6.37 2.05
C GLY A 43 -1.38 5.76 3.31
N ALA A 44 -0.05 5.87 3.48
CA ALA A 44 0.64 5.43 4.68
C ALA A 44 0.16 6.20 5.93
N ILE A 45 -0.01 7.52 5.82
CA ILE A 45 -0.62 8.33 6.89
C ILE A 45 -2.01 7.80 7.25
N GLY A 46 -2.86 7.58 6.25
CA GLY A 46 -4.21 7.06 6.48
C GLY A 46 -4.21 5.70 7.17
N GLY A 47 -3.35 4.78 6.73
CA GLY A 47 -3.22 3.45 7.32
C GLY A 47 -2.74 3.49 8.76
N SER A 48 -1.68 4.25 9.05
CA SER A 48 -1.19 4.45 10.42
C SER A 48 -2.24 5.10 11.31
N PHE A 49 -3.01 6.05 10.80
CA PHE A 49 -4.11 6.67 11.53
C PHE A 49 -5.23 5.68 11.85
N GLY A 50 -5.62 4.84 10.89
CA GLY A 50 -6.59 3.78 11.11
C GLY A 50 -6.13 2.73 12.11
N GLU A 51 -4.85 2.40 12.10
CA GLU A 51 -4.23 1.48 13.06
C GLU A 51 -4.26 2.05 14.48
N LEU A 52 -3.81 3.30 14.66
CA LEU A 52 -3.84 3.97 15.96
C LEU A 52 -5.27 4.16 16.47
N TRP A 53 -6.20 4.51 15.58
CA TRP A 53 -7.61 4.65 15.94
C TRP A 53 -8.17 3.32 16.45
N TYR A 54 -7.87 2.22 15.77
CA TYR A 54 -8.27 0.90 16.24
C TYR A 54 -7.62 0.56 17.58
N ILE A 55 -6.30 0.70 17.73
CA ILE A 55 -5.60 0.40 18.98
C ILE A 55 -6.19 1.21 20.16
N ARG A 56 -6.45 2.50 19.97
CA ARG A 56 -7.03 3.37 21.00
C ARG A 56 -8.49 3.04 21.32
N SER A 57 -9.20 2.37 20.42
CA SER A 57 -10.57 1.91 20.68
C SER A 57 -10.63 0.67 21.57
N LEU A 58 -9.51 -0.04 21.75
CA LEU A 58 -9.43 -1.21 22.61
C LEU A 58 -9.08 -0.79 24.04
N SER A 59 -9.79 -1.39 25.01
CA SER A 59 -9.48 -1.26 26.43
C SER A 59 -8.16 -1.95 26.80
N ASP A 60 -7.84 -3.06 26.13
CA ASP A 60 -6.61 -3.84 26.31
C ASP A 60 -6.09 -4.35 24.97
N LEU A 61 -4.77 -4.28 24.76
CA LEU A 61 -4.07 -4.81 23.57
C LEU A 61 -4.21 -6.33 23.41
N SER A 62 -4.56 -7.05 24.48
CA SER A 62 -4.78 -8.51 24.45
C SER A 62 -6.09 -8.93 23.77
N GLN A 63 -7.06 -8.01 23.66
CA GLN A 63 -8.35 -8.24 22.99
C GLN A 63 -8.28 -7.99 21.47
N MET A 64 -7.07 -7.80 20.93
CA MET A 64 -6.90 -7.38 19.55
C MET A 64 -7.27 -8.51 18.58
N ASN A 65 -8.37 -8.29 17.87
CA ASN A 65 -8.76 -9.17 16.77
C ASN A 65 -7.83 -8.92 15.58
N GLY A 66 -7.07 -9.94 15.20
CA GLY A 66 -6.09 -9.86 14.11
C GLY A 66 -6.69 -9.51 12.76
N PHE A 67 -7.95 -9.88 12.50
CA PHE A 67 -8.62 -9.52 11.26
C PHE A 67 -8.90 -8.01 11.18
N LEU A 68 -9.47 -7.43 12.24
CA LEU A 68 -9.77 -5.99 12.29
C LEU A 68 -8.49 -5.15 12.34
N ALA A 69 -7.46 -5.64 13.05
CA ALA A 69 -6.15 -5.00 13.14
C ALA A 69 -5.48 -4.80 11.76
N VAL A 70 -5.74 -5.69 10.80
CA VAL A 70 -5.19 -5.59 9.44
C VAL A 70 -6.17 -4.90 8.49
N PHE A 71 -7.47 -5.16 8.62
CA PHE A 71 -8.48 -4.66 7.69
C PHE A 71 -8.70 -3.14 7.81
N ILE A 72 -8.73 -2.60 9.03
CA ILE A 72 -8.97 -1.17 9.26
C ILE A 72 -7.85 -0.29 8.67
N PRO A 73 -6.55 -0.59 8.91
CA PRO A 73 -5.46 0.15 8.27
C PRO A 73 -5.48 0.06 6.74
N ILE A 74 -5.82 -1.11 6.17
CA ILE A 74 -5.92 -1.26 4.71
C ILE A 74 -7.03 -0.37 4.15
N LEU A 75 -8.22 -0.38 4.76
CA LEU A 75 -9.33 0.46 4.30
C LEU A 75 -9.01 1.94 4.40
N THR A 76 -8.45 2.38 5.52
CA THR A 76 -8.09 3.79 5.73
C THR A 76 -6.97 4.24 4.80
N ALA A 77 -5.97 3.38 4.54
CA ALA A 77 -4.93 3.64 3.54
C ALA A 77 -5.52 3.79 2.13
N LEU A 78 -6.46 2.92 1.75
CA LEU A 78 -7.17 3.01 0.47
C LEU A 78 -8.01 4.28 0.36
N LEU A 79 -8.70 4.68 1.43
CA LEU A 79 -9.48 5.92 1.46
C LEU A 79 -8.59 7.16 1.28
N PHE A 80 -7.51 7.27 2.04
CA PHE A 80 -6.59 8.41 1.94
C PHE A 80 -5.85 8.46 0.60
N GLY A 81 -5.36 7.32 0.12
CA GLY A 81 -4.75 7.21 -1.21
C GLY A 81 -5.75 7.54 -2.32
N GLY A 82 -6.99 7.07 -2.19
CA GLY A 82 -8.10 7.38 -3.10
C GLY A 82 -8.43 8.87 -3.12
N LEU A 83 -8.52 9.51 -1.95
CA LEU A 83 -8.75 10.96 -1.84
C LEU A 83 -7.62 11.77 -2.50
N ALA A 84 -6.35 11.37 -2.33
CA ALA A 84 -5.23 12.00 -3.01
C ALA A 84 -5.31 11.80 -4.54
N GLY A 85 -5.74 10.63 -5.01
CA GLY A 85 -6.00 10.35 -6.42
C GLY A 85 -7.15 11.19 -7.00
N VAL A 86 -8.24 11.37 -6.24
CA VAL A 86 -9.36 12.25 -6.61
C VAL A 86 -8.89 13.69 -6.70
N LEU A 87 -8.06 14.15 -5.74
CA LEU A 87 -7.48 15.48 -5.76
C LEU A 87 -6.59 15.69 -6.99
N PHE A 88 -5.72 14.72 -7.32
CA PHE A 88 -4.92 14.76 -8.55
C PHE A 88 -5.82 14.84 -9.80
N SER A 89 -6.86 14.01 -9.87
CA SER A 89 -7.80 13.99 -10.98
C SER A 89 -8.55 15.32 -11.12
N PHE A 90 -8.97 15.93 -10.01
CA PHE A 90 -9.63 17.23 -10.04
C PHE A 90 -8.74 18.32 -10.67
N PHE A 91 -7.47 18.42 -10.26
CA PHE A 91 -6.56 19.40 -10.86
C PHE A 91 -6.23 19.10 -12.33
N THR A 92 -6.03 17.83 -12.67
CA THR A 92 -5.53 17.46 -14.01
C THR A 92 -6.64 17.32 -15.05
N VAL A 93 -7.81 16.79 -14.66
CA VAL A 93 -8.96 16.55 -15.54
C VAL A 93 -9.90 17.75 -15.55
N THR A 94 -10.32 18.24 -14.38
CA THR A 94 -11.29 19.35 -14.30
C THR A 94 -10.63 20.70 -14.60
N LEU A 95 -9.51 20.99 -13.95
CA LEU A 95 -8.82 22.28 -14.10
C LEU A 95 -7.77 22.29 -15.22
N ARG A 96 -7.53 21.14 -15.88
CA ARG A 96 -6.56 20.98 -16.97
C ARG A 96 -5.15 21.46 -16.62
N CYS A 97 -4.78 21.37 -15.35
CA CYS A 97 -3.43 21.69 -14.90
C CYS A 97 -2.42 20.67 -15.48
N ASN A 98 -1.16 21.08 -15.60
CA ASN A 98 -0.10 20.21 -16.06
C ASN A 98 0.11 19.04 -15.08
N GLN A 99 -0.11 17.81 -15.58
CA GLN A 99 -0.02 16.57 -14.81
C GLN A 99 1.33 16.37 -14.12
N ASN A 100 2.42 16.75 -14.79
CA ASN A 100 3.77 16.62 -14.23
C ASN A 100 3.93 17.56 -13.02
N VAL A 101 3.51 18.82 -13.16
CA VAL A 101 3.62 19.82 -12.08
C VAL A 101 2.75 19.43 -10.89
N VAL A 102 1.49 19.05 -11.14
CA VAL A 102 0.57 18.60 -10.07
C VAL A 102 1.11 17.33 -9.40
N GLY A 103 1.61 16.38 -10.19
CA GLY A 103 2.20 15.14 -9.68
C GLY A 103 3.40 15.40 -8.76
N LEU A 104 4.38 16.17 -9.22
CA LEU A 104 5.55 16.54 -8.40
C LEU A 104 5.16 17.32 -7.13
N THR A 105 4.14 18.18 -7.23
CA THR A 105 3.61 18.93 -6.08
C THR A 105 2.99 17.98 -5.05
N ILE A 106 2.15 17.03 -5.48
CA ILE A 106 1.55 16.02 -4.60
C ILE A 106 2.63 15.12 -3.99
N THR A 107 3.67 14.75 -4.74
CA THR A 107 4.82 14.02 -4.20
C THR A 107 5.52 14.79 -3.11
N THR A 108 5.88 16.05 -3.38
CA THR A 108 6.57 16.91 -2.41
C THR A 108 5.73 17.12 -1.15
N PHE A 109 4.44 17.44 -1.33
CA PHE A 109 3.50 17.63 -0.23
C PHE A 109 3.29 16.35 0.57
N GLY A 110 3.03 15.23 -0.09
CA GLY A 110 2.78 13.94 0.57
C GLY A 110 3.98 13.45 1.37
N VAL A 111 5.19 13.57 0.83
CA VAL A 111 6.43 13.21 1.55
C VAL A 111 6.65 14.12 2.76
N GLY A 112 6.47 15.43 2.60
CA GLY A 112 6.60 16.41 3.70
C GLY A 112 5.58 16.18 4.80
N LEU A 113 4.31 16.02 4.42
CA LEU A 113 3.20 15.76 5.34
C LEU A 113 3.40 14.43 6.07
N ASN A 114 3.83 13.38 5.37
CA ASN A 114 4.09 12.08 5.99
C ASN A 114 5.17 12.18 7.07
N LYS A 115 6.29 12.85 6.79
CA LYS A 115 7.33 13.07 7.80
C LYS A 115 6.82 13.86 9.00
N PHE A 116 6.00 14.88 8.78
CA PHE A 116 5.44 15.69 9.86
C PHE A 116 4.43 14.90 10.70
N VAL A 117 3.47 14.23 10.07
CA VAL A 117 2.40 13.53 10.78
C VAL A 117 2.94 12.29 11.49
N LEU A 118 3.61 11.38 10.78
CA LEU A 118 4.14 10.15 11.39
C LEU A 118 5.27 10.45 12.38
N GLY A 119 6.05 11.51 12.16
CA GLY A 119 7.11 11.91 13.09
C GLY A 119 6.58 12.43 14.44
N ASN A 120 5.38 13.00 14.47
CA ASN A 120 4.71 13.47 15.69
C ASN A 120 3.65 12.48 16.20
N MET A 121 3.50 11.33 15.55
CA MET A 121 2.50 10.35 15.88
C MET A 121 2.96 9.48 17.04
N ASP A 122 2.02 9.17 17.92
CA ASP A 122 2.25 8.22 19.01
C ASP A 122 2.41 6.81 18.43
N ASN A 123 3.55 6.17 18.70
CA ASN A 123 3.91 4.85 18.18
C ASN A 123 3.50 3.70 19.13
N THR A 124 2.72 3.98 20.18
CA THR A 124 2.23 2.96 21.10
C THR A 124 1.36 1.91 20.39
N GLY A 125 1.63 0.63 20.62
CA GLY A 125 0.85 -0.50 20.10
C GLY A 125 1.14 -0.94 18.65
N PHE A 126 1.82 -0.12 17.84
CA PHE A 126 2.20 -0.49 16.46
C PHE A 126 3.07 -1.77 16.39
N GLY A 127 3.93 -1.98 17.39
CA GLY A 127 4.76 -3.20 17.46
C GLY A 127 3.96 -4.49 17.65
N GLU A 128 2.81 -4.42 18.32
CA GLU A 128 1.92 -5.57 18.49
C GLU A 128 1.07 -5.81 17.25
N ALA A 129 0.55 -4.74 16.63
CA ALA A 129 -0.22 -4.82 15.40
C ALA A 129 0.61 -5.31 14.21
N TRP A 130 1.90 -4.93 14.15
CA TRP A 130 2.87 -5.46 13.18
C TRP A 130 2.96 -6.99 13.17
N LYS A 131 2.80 -7.65 14.33
CA LYS A 131 2.83 -9.12 14.41
C LYS A 131 1.70 -9.76 13.59
N TYR A 132 0.55 -9.10 13.50
CA TYR A 132 -0.59 -9.58 12.72
C TYR A 132 -0.40 -9.37 11.21
N PHE A 133 0.37 -8.34 10.80
CA PHE A 133 0.78 -8.16 9.41
C PHE A 133 1.81 -9.19 8.96
N ILE A 134 2.71 -9.62 9.86
CA ILE A 134 3.73 -10.64 9.57
C ILE A 134 3.20 -12.06 9.66
N LYS A 135 2.17 -12.33 10.46
CA LYS A 135 1.71 -13.71 10.72
C LYS A 135 1.14 -14.36 9.45
N SER A 136 2.03 -14.97 8.68
CA SER A 136 1.70 -15.84 7.58
C SER A 136 1.03 -17.11 8.10
N PHE A 137 0.29 -17.76 7.20
CA PHE A 137 -0.29 -19.09 7.38
C PHE A 137 0.60 -19.98 8.26
N PRO A 138 0.06 -20.64 9.30
CA PRO A 138 0.81 -21.61 10.08
C PRO A 138 1.16 -22.80 9.17
N CYS A 139 2.28 -22.70 8.46
CA CYS A 139 2.78 -23.79 7.64
C CYS A 139 3.52 -24.78 8.54
N ALA A 140 3.06 -26.01 8.54
CA ALA A 140 3.49 -27.08 9.46
C ALA A 140 4.89 -27.67 9.17
N ASN A 141 5.62 -27.21 8.14
CA ASN A 141 6.91 -27.80 7.74
C ASN A 141 8.00 -26.74 7.57
N ASP A 142 9.02 -26.84 8.42
CA ASP A 142 10.16 -25.92 8.55
C ASP A 142 11.28 -26.20 7.53
N ASN A 143 10.91 -26.41 6.25
CA ASN A 143 11.87 -26.59 5.17
C ASN A 143 12.32 -25.24 4.59
N TRP A 144 13.56 -25.16 4.09
CA TRP A 144 14.14 -23.95 3.49
C TRP A 144 13.26 -23.37 2.37
N PHE A 145 12.59 -24.23 1.60
CA PHE A 145 11.67 -23.84 0.52
C PHE A 145 10.38 -23.20 1.07
N THR A 146 9.81 -23.80 2.12
CA THR A 146 8.57 -23.29 2.75
C THR A 146 8.83 -21.96 3.43
N GLN A 147 9.95 -21.80 4.14
CA GLN A 147 10.34 -20.53 4.76
C GLN A 147 10.63 -19.43 3.72
N LEU A 148 11.08 -19.79 2.52
CA LEU A 148 11.38 -18.79 1.49
C LEU A 148 10.12 -18.24 0.82
N PHE A 149 9.04 -19.02 0.71
CA PHE A 149 7.82 -18.64 -0.03
C PHE A 149 6.60 -18.41 0.84
N PHE A 150 6.49 -19.02 2.03
CA PHE A 150 5.33 -18.96 2.92
C PHE A 150 5.51 -18.07 4.14
N SER A 151 6.66 -17.41 4.30
CA SER A 151 6.95 -16.53 5.45
C SER A 151 6.68 -15.04 5.20
N TYR A 152 5.91 -14.70 4.16
CA TYR A 152 5.58 -13.30 3.86
C TYR A 152 4.21 -12.91 4.39
N GLY A 153 4.07 -11.66 4.82
CA GLY A 153 2.78 -11.12 5.27
C GLY A 153 1.72 -11.16 4.16
N THR A 154 0.45 -11.18 4.56
CA THR A 154 -0.72 -11.30 3.66
C THR A 154 -0.70 -10.31 2.49
N LEU A 155 -0.17 -9.11 2.69
CA LEU A 155 -0.04 -8.07 1.67
C LEU A 155 0.87 -8.46 0.49
N VAL A 156 1.88 -9.31 0.71
CA VAL A 156 2.78 -9.75 -0.37
C VAL A 156 2.03 -10.63 -1.37
N TYR A 157 1.26 -11.60 -0.88
CA TYR A 157 0.45 -12.46 -1.74
C TYR A 157 -0.66 -11.67 -2.43
N LEU A 158 -1.27 -10.73 -1.73
CA LEU A 158 -2.30 -9.87 -2.28
C LEU A 158 -1.75 -9.01 -3.43
N ALA A 159 -0.53 -8.47 -3.30
CA ALA A 159 0.15 -7.72 -4.36
C ALA A 159 0.38 -8.58 -5.61
N LEU A 160 0.86 -9.82 -5.44
CA LEU A 160 1.07 -10.75 -6.55
C LEU A 160 -0.24 -11.11 -7.25
N ILE A 161 -1.30 -11.40 -6.48
CA ILE A 161 -2.63 -11.69 -7.03
C ILE A 161 -3.13 -10.50 -7.84
N ILE A 162 -3.03 -9.27 -7.32
CA ILE A 162 -3.42 -8.06 -8.06
C ILE A 162 -2.61 -7.92 -9.34
N ALA A 163 -1.28 -8.08 -9.30
CA ALA A 163 -0.45 -7.96 -10.49
C ALA A 163 -0.83 -8.98 -11.59
N VAL A 164 -1.14 -10.22 -11.20
CA VAL A 164 -1.62 -11.26 -12.12
C VAL A 164 -2.99 -10.90 -12.68
N ILE A 165 -3.93 -10.47 -11.84
CA ILE A 165 -5.27 -10.03 -12.27
C ILE A 165 -5.17 -8.88 -13.26
N VAL A 166 -4.39 -7.84 -12.97
CA VAL A 166 -4.19 -6.68 -13.85
C VAL A 166 -3.60 -7.12 -15.20
N THR A 167 -2.64 -8.05 -15.18
CA THR A 167 -2.08 -8.62 -16.41
C THR A 167 -3.14 -9.35 -17.24
N ILE A 168 -4.00 -10.15 -16.61
CA ILE A 168 -5.09 -10.86 -17.29
C ILE A 168 -6.12 -9.85 -17.85
N VAL A 169 -6.50 -8.84 -17.06
CA VAL A 169 -7.43 -7.78 -17.48
C VAL A 169 -6.90 -7.07 -18.73
N PHE A 170 -5.63 -6.66 -18.74
CA PHE A 170 -5.03 -6.00 -19.90
C PHE A 170 -4.91 -6.89 -21.14
N LYS A 171 -4.71 -8.20 -20.97
CA LYS A 171 -4.50 -9.11 -22.10
C LYS A 171 -5.79 -9.75 -22.63
N LYS A 172 -6.79 -9.96 -21.78
CA LYS A 172 -7.95 -10.81 -22.09
C LYS A 172 -9.32 -10.13 -21.96
N THR A 173 -9.41 -8.86 -21.57
CA THR A 173 -10.72 -8.19 -21.35
C THR A 173 -10.94 -6.98 -22.25
N ARG A 174 -12.21 -6.63 -22.49
CA ARG A 174 -12.60 -5.42 -23.24
C ARG A 174 -12.11 -4.14 -22.56
N VAL A 175 -12.13 -4.07 -21.23
CA VAL A 175 -11.60 -2.92 -20.47
C VAL A 175 -10.12 -2.69 -20.79
N GLY A 176 -9.34 -3.77 -20.90
CA GLY A 176 -7.94 -3.70 -21.30
C GLY A 176 -7.71 -3.21 -22.74
N LEU A 177 -8.66 -3.44 -23.65
CA LEU A 177 -8.62 -2.90 -25.02
C LEU A 177 -8.96 -1.41 -25.07
N THR A 178 -9.88 -0.94 -24.22
CA THR A 178 -10.24 0.50 -24.14
C THR A 178 -9.17 1.34 -23.44
N LEU A 179 -8.37 0.74 -22.55
CA LEU A 179 -7.26 1.39 -21.85
C LEU A 179 -5.93 1.36 -22.63
N ARG A 180 -5.88 0.81 -23.84
CA ARG A 180 -4.69 0.77 -24.70
C ARG A 180 -4.79 1.81 -25.80
#